data_AF-A0A4W6F288-F1
#
_entry.id   AF-A0A4W6F288-F1
#
_cell.length_a   1.000
_cell.length_b   1.000
_cell.length_c   1.000
_cell.angle_alpha   90.00
_cell.angle_beta   90.00
_cell.angle_gamma   90.00
#
_symmetry.space_group_name_H-M   'P 1'
#
loop_
_entity.id
_entity.type
_entity.pdbx_description
1 polymer ?
#
loop_
_entity_poly.entity_id
_entity_poly.type
_entity_poly.pdbx_seq_one_letter_code
_entity_poly.pdbx_strand_id
1 'polypeptide(L)'
;MGKKSRVKTQKSGSGASAVVSPKEMMNLISELLQKCSSAAPSAGKEWEEYIQIRGLVEKIRKKQKGMSVVFEGSREDYFPDLMSWAQENGASCDSFIVTNFGAEGYGLRATRDIKAEELFLWIPRKMLMTVESAQNSELGPLYSQDRILQAMGNVTLALHLLCERANPASSWLPYIRSLPQEYDTPLYYQQDEVQLLLGTQAVQDVLSQYKNTARQYAYFYKLVQVSRTTCLH
;
A
#
# COMPACT_ATOMS: atom_id res chain seq x y z
N MET A 1 27.39 -18.95 -55.03
CA MET A 1 28.07 -19.65 -53.91
C MET A 1 28.27 -18.66 -52.77
N GLY A 2 27.88 -19.07 -51.57
CA GLY A 2 27.40 -18.18 -50.51
C GLY A 2 28.46 -17.37 -49.76
N LYS A 3 28.03 -16.18 -49.31
CA LYS A 3 28.62 -15.48 -48.17
C LYS A 3 27.52 -15.22 -47.15
N LYS A 4 27.60 -15.95 -46.03
CA LYS A 4 26.71 -15.87 -44.86
C LYS A 4 26.97 -14.55 -44.14
N SER A 5 25.99 -13.65 -44.10
CA SER A 5 25.98 -12.53 -43.16
C SER A 5 25.44 -13.01 -41.81
N ARG A 6 26.31 -12.96 -40.79
CA ARG A 6 26.01 -13.36 -39.41
C ARG A 6 25.49 -12.13 -38.67
N VAL A 7 24.17 -12.04 -38.51
CA VAL A 7 23.50 -11.03 -37.70
C VAL A 7 23.94 -11.22 -36.24
N LYS A 8 24.57 -10.19 -35.66
CA LYS A 8 24.89 -10.11 -34.23
C LYS A 8 23.60 -9.78 -33.48
N THR A 9 23.00 -10.77 -32.84
CA THR A 9 21.95 -10.56 -31.85
C THR A 9 22.58 -9.93 -30.60
N GLN A 10 22.39 -8.62 -30.42
CA GLN A 10 22.65 -7.96 -29.14
C GLN A 10 21.62 -8.49 -28.13
N LYS A 11 22.06 -9.39 -27.24
CA LYS A 11 21.36 -9.66 -25.99
C LYS A 11 21.49 -8.41 -25.12
N SER A 12 20.40 -7.65 -25.01
CA SER A 12 20.22 -6.63 -23.99
C SER A 12 20.32 -7.31 -22.62
N GLY A 13 21.42 -7.05 -21.92
CA GLY A 13 21.63 -7.52 -20.56
C GLY A 13 20.56 -6.93 -19.65
N SER A 14 19.65 -7.79 -19.18
CA SER A 14 18.85 -7.53 -17.99
C SER A 14 19.82 -7.30 -16.83
N GLY A 15 19.96 -6.05 -16.40
CA GLY A 15 20.74 -5.70 -15.22
C GLY A 15 20.20 -6.46 -14.02
N ALA A 16 20.94 -7.46 -13.56
CA ALA A 16 20.67 -8.12 -12.30
C ALA A 16 20.80 -7.07 -11.18
N SER A 17 19.67 -6.66 -10.61
CA SER A 17 19.68 -5.82 -9.41
C SER A 17 20.38 -6.62 -8.32
N ALA A 18 21.56 -6.15 -7.89
CA ALA A 18 22.35 -6.81 -6.87
C ALA A 18 21.50 -7.00 -5.62
N VAL A 19 21.40 -8.24 -5.12
CA VAL A 19 20.66 -8.57 -3.91
C VAL A 19 21.26 -7.77 -2.76
N VAL A 20 20.50 -6.80 -2.26
CA VAL A 20 20.93 -5.93 -1.17
C VAL A 20 21.02 -6.73 0.12
N SER A 21 22.14 -6.59 0.83
CA SER A 21 22.31 -7.29 2.09
C SER A 21 21.29 -6.78 3.13
N PRO A 22 20.76 -7.64 4.00
CA PRO A 22 19.84 -7.21 5.07
C PRO A 22 20.41 -6.09 5.95
N LYS A 23 21.74 -6.11 6.18
CA LYS A 23 22.47 -5.07 6.93
C LYS A 23 22.43 -3.73 6.21
N GLU A 24 22.68 -3.70 4.90
CA GLU A 24 22.61 -2.48 4.11
C GLU A 24 21.18 -1.90 4.12
N MET A 25 20.15 -2.75 3.99
CA MET A 25 18.75 -2.30 4.08
C MET A 25 18.45 -1.69 5.45
N MET A 26 18.85 -2.34 6.55
CA MET A 26 18.65 -1.82 7.91
C MET A 26 19.36 -0.48 8.15
N ASN A 27 20.52 -0.24 7.52
CA ASN A 27 21.21 1.05 7.58
C ASN A 27 20.38 2.15 6.89
N LEU A 28 19.87 1.90 5.68
CA LEU A 28 19.01 2.85 4.96
C LEU A 28 17.72 3.15 5.72
N ILE A 29 17.09 2.13 6.30
CA ILE A 29 15.89 2.28 7.13
C ILE A 29 16.20 3.12 8.38
N SER A 30 17.38 2.92 9.00
CA SER A 30 17.81 3.72 10.14
C SER A 30 18.02 5.19 9.79
N GLU A 31 18.69 5.44 8.67
CA GLU A 31 18.90 6.79 8.13
C GLU A 31 17.57 7.48 7.83
N LEU A 32 16.63 6.79 7.17
CA LEU A 32 15.30 7.31 6.88
C LEU A 32 14.52 7.66 8.16
N LEU A 33 14.55 6.77 9.16
CA LEU A 33 13.87 7.00 10.43
C LEU A 33 14.44 8.21 11.15
N GLN A 34 15.77 8.34 11.21
CA GLN A 34 16.44 9.48 11.83
C GLN A 34 16.06 10.78 11.11
N LYS A 35 16.08 10.77 9.77
CA LYS A 35 15.74 11.94 8.95
C LYS A 35 14.30 12.38 9.12
N CYS A 36 13.34 11.45 9.18
CA CYS A 36 11.93 11.81 9.32
C CYS A 36 11.53 12.15 10.77
N SER A 37 12.39 11.84 11.74
CA SER A 37 12.17 12.13 13.17
C SER A 37 12.89 13.39 13.64
N SER A 38 13.70 14.04 12.80
CA SER A 38 14.30 15.32 13.15
C SER A 38 13.24 16.41 13.32
N ALA A 39 13.58 17.42 14.12
CA ALA A 39 12.75 18.61 14.32
C ALA A 39 12.32 19.20 12.97
N ALA A 40 11.17 19.88 12.96
CA ALA A 40 10.67 20.55 11.77
C ALA A 40 11.77 21.47 11.20
N PRO A 41 11.98 21.44 9.87
CA PRO A 41 12.96 22.32 9.25
C PRO A 41 12.57 23.79 9.48
N SER A 42 13.56 24.68 9.42
CA SER A 42 13.29 26.12 9.41
C SER A 42 12.36 26.46 8.24
N ALA A 43 11.49 27.46 8.42
CA ALA A 43 10.58 27.93 7.38
C ALA A 43 11.31 28.12 6.04
N GLY A 44 10.74 27.58 4.96
CA GLY A 44 11.33 27.61 3.61
C GLY A 44 12.28 26.46 3.27
N LYS A 45 12.67 25.59 4.22
CA LYS A 45 13.51 24.40 3.95
C LYS A 45 12.75 23.08 3.85
N GLU A 46 11.42 23.12 3.90
CA GLU A 46 10.57 21.92 3.85
C GLU A 46 10.68 21.20 2.51
N TRP A 47 10.80 21.94 1.41
CA TRP A 47 11.01 21.36 0.09
C TRP A 47 12.35 20.64 -0.05
N GLU A 48 13.43 21.23 0.49
CA GLU A 48 14.74 20.60 0.52
C GLU A 48 14.72 19.32 1.39
N GLU A 49 14.05 19.36 2.54
CA GLU A 49 13.85 18.18 3.38
C GLU A 49 13.06 17.09 2.64
N TYR A 50 11.98 17.47 1.95
CA TYR A 50 11.18 16.56 1.15
C TYR A 50 11.99 15.86 0.07
N ILE A 51 12.81 16.59 -0.71
CA ILE A 51 13.68 16.00 -1.73
C ILE A 51 14.65 14.99 -1.11
N GLN A 52 15.23 15.32 0.05
CA GLN A 52 16.15 14.42 0.75
C GLN A 52 15.45 13.13 1.23
N ILE A 53 14.25 13.25 1.82
CA ILE A 53 13.45 12.09 2.24
C ILE A 53 13.05 11.25 1.03
N ARG A 54 12.55 11.89 -0.04
CA ARG A 54 12.18 11.22 -1.30
C ARG A 54 13.36 10.46 -1.90
N GLY A 55 14.56 11.06 -1.90
CA GLY A 55 15.79 10.40 -2.35
C GLY A 55 16.10 9.11 -1.58
N LEU A 56 15.93 9.11 -0.26
CA LEU A 56 16.10 7.92 0.57
C LEU A 56 15.01 6.87 0.32
N VAL A 57 13.74 7.29 0.23
CA VAL A 57 12.61 6.40 -0.06
C VAL A 57 12.80 5.71 -1.41
N GLU A 58 13.15 6.45 -2.47
CA GLU A 58 13.39 5.86 -3.80
C GLU A 58 14.61 4.94 -3.82
N LYS A 59 15.66 5.26 -3.06
CA LYS A 59 16.83 4.38 -2.91
C LYS A 59 16.45 3.06 -2.23
N ILE A 60 15.60 3.09 -1.20
CA ILE A 60 15.06 1.89 -0.54
C ILE A 60 14.15 1.12 -1.50
N ARG A 61 13.22 1.81 -2.17
CA ARG A 61 12.25 1.20 -3.09
C ARG A 61 12.92 0.45 -4.24
N LYS A 62 13.95 1.05 -4.88
CA LYS A 62 14.73 0.41 -5.96
C LYS A 62 15.49 -0.84 -5.52
N LYS A 63 15.74 -0.98 -4.22
CA LYS A 63 16.40 -2.13 -3.60
C LYS A 63 15.42 -3.20 -3.12
N GLN A 64 14.11 -2.96 -3.26
CA GLN A 64 13.02 -3.88 -2.92
C GLN A 64 12.34 -4.42 -4.17
N LYS A 65 11.50 -5.44 -4.01
CA LYS A 65 10.80 -6.11 -5.11
C LYS A 65 9.41 -5.53 -5.40
N GLY A 66 9.07 -4.37 -4.84
CA GLY A 66 7.71 -3.84 -4.85
C GLY A 66 6.81 -4.52 -3.83
N MET A 67 5.54 -4.73 -4.18
CA MET A 67 4.55 -5.41 -3.32
C MET A 67 4.99 -6.84 -3.00
N SER A 68 4.99 -7.19 -1.71
CA SER A 68 5.43 -8.52 -1.25
C SER A 68 4.52 -9.66 -1.74
N VAL A 69 3.22 -9.40 -1.88
CA VAL A 69 2.23 -10.34 -2.40
C VAL A 69 1.50 -9.68 -3.56
N VAL A 70 1.63 -10.29 -4.73
CA VAL A 70 0.94 -9.92 -5.97
C VAL A 70 0.06 -11.11 -6.35
N PHE A 71 -1.19 -10.84 -6.68
CA PHE A 71 -2.13 -11.86 -7.13
C PHE A 71 -2.04 -12.01 -8.65
N GLU A 72 -2.26 -13.22 -9.16
CA GLU A 72 -2.28 -13.47 -10.60
C GLU A 72 -3.54 -12.88 -11.24
N GLY A 73 -3.55 -12.62 -12.54
CA GLY A 73 -4.75 -12.07 -13.21
C GLY A 73 -5.01 -10.59 -12.95
N SER A 74 -6.15 -10.13 -13.45
CA SER A 74 -6.60 -8.74 -13.41
C SER A 74 -7.57 -8.51 -12.25
N ARG A 75 -7.82 -7.24 -11.92
CA ARG A 75 -8.70 -6.87 -10.82
C ARG A 75 -10.13 -7.37 -11.05
N GLU A 76 -10.60 -7.29 -12.29
CA GLU A 76 -11.94 -7.71 -12.70
C GLU A 76 -12.20 -9.20 -12.54
N ASP A 77 -11.17 -10.03 -12.66
CA ASP A 77 -11.27 -11.48 -12.46
C ASP A 77 -11.72 -11.85 -11.03
N TYR A 78 -11.55 -10.93 -10.07
CA TYR A 78 -11.87 -11.16 -8.66
C TYR A 78 -13.24 -10.64 -8.22
N PHE A 79 -13.96 -9.88 -9.05
CA PHE A 79 -15.29 -9.39 -8.66
C PHE A 79 -16.34 -10.50 -8.50
N PRO A 80 -16.38 -11.58 -9.31
CA PRO A 80 -17.31 -12.69 -9.08
C PRO A 80 -17.13 -13.34 -7.70
N ASP A 81 -15.89 -13.53 -7.27
CA ASP A 81 -15.55 -14.08 -5.95
C ASP A 81 -15.98 -13.12 -4.83
N LEU A 82 -15.77 -11.81 -5.01
CA LEU A 82 -16.23 -10.78 -4.08
C LEU A 82 -17.75 -10.82 -3.90
N MET A 83 -18.50 -10.89 -5.01
CA MET A 83 -19.97 -10.91 -4.98
C MET A 83 -20.51 -12.19 -4.34
N SER A 84 -19.89 -13.34 -4.64
CA SER A 84 -20.25 -14.63 -4.03
C SER A 84 -20.01 -14.61 -2.52
N TRP A 85 -18.83 -14.15 -2.09
CA TRP A 85 -18.49 -13.99 -0.67
C TRP A 85 -19.42 -13.01 0.05
N ALA A 86 -19.81 -11.92 -0.61
CA ALA A 86 -20.75 -10.95 -0.07
C ALA A 86 -22.14 -11.56 0.13
N GLN A 87 -22.64 -12.30 -0.85
CA GLN A 87 -23.94 -12.99 -0.78
C GLN A 87 -23.95 -14.05 0.34
N GLU A 88 -22.92 -14.89 0.42
CA GLU A 88 -22.76 -15.91 1.48
C GLU A 88 -22.74 -15.28 2.89
N ASN A 89 -22.22 -14.06 3.00
CA ASN A 89 -22.17 -13.34 4.26
C ASN A 89 -23.43 -12.51 4.57
N GLY A 90 -24.41 -12.46 3.67
CA GLY A 90 -25.69 -11.78 3.86
C GLY A 90 -25.68 -10.29 3.47
N ALA A 91 -24.73 -9.85 2.65
CA ALA A 91 -24.77 -8.52 2.05
C ALA A 91 -25.68 -8.46 0.82
N SER A 92 -26.20 -7.28 0.54
CA SER A 92 -26.98 -6.98 -0.67
C SER A 92 -26.12 -7.10 -1.95
N CYS A 93 -26.57 -7.86 -2.94
CA CYS A 93 -25.82 -8.08 -4.18
C CYS A 93 -26.65 -7.95 -5.48
N ASP A 94 -27.96 -7.65 -5.39
CA ASP A 94 -28.88 -7.91 -6.51
C ASP A 94 -29.16 -6.69 -7.40
N SER A 95 -28.95 -5.47 -6.89
CA SER A 95 -29.42 -4.23 -7.55
C SER A 95 -28.33 -3.49 -8.32
N PHE A 96 -27.13 -4.05 -8.40
CA PHE A 96 -25.99 -3.42 -9.06
C PHE A 96 -25.00 -4.45 -9.62
N ILE A 97 -24.13 -3.97 -10.49
CA ILE A 97 -22.95 -4.70 -10.98
C ILE A 97 -21.72 -3.82 -10.87
N VAL A 98 -20.56 -4.43 -10.67
CA VAL A 98 -19.28 -3.72 -10.72
C VAL A 98 -18.98 -3.36 -12.18
N THR A 99 -18.65 -2.11 -12.47
CA THR A 99 -18.39 -1.60 -13.81
C THR A 99 -17.23 -0.62 -13.80
N ASN A 100 -16.39 -0.64 -14.85
CA ASN A 100 -15.34 0.36 -15.06
C ASN A 100 -15.92 1.57 -15.79
N PHE A 101 -15.79 2.76 -15.19
CA PHE A 101 -16.27 4.04 -15.72
C PHE A 101 -15.19 4.86 -16.45
N GLY A 102 -14.01 4.28 -16.67
CA GLY A 102 -12.91 4.99 -17.33
C GLY A 102 -12.14 5.82 -16.31
N ALA A 103 -12.32 7.15 -16.33
CA ALA A 103 -11.51 8.08 -15.53
C ALA A 103 -11.73 7.91 -14.01
N GLU A 104 -12.94 7.60 -13.59
CA GLU A 104 -13.31 7.35 -12.19
C GLU A 104 -12.94 5.94 -11.73
N GLY A 105 -12.52 5.07 -12.65
CA GLY A 105 -12.21 3.68 -12.39
C GLY A 105 -13.45 2.81 -12.11
N TYR A 106 -13.29 1.80 -11.26
CA TYR A 106 -14.36 0.85 -10.95
C TYR A 106 -15.36 1.42 -9.93
N GLY A 107 -16.65 1.26 -10.22
CA GLY A 107 -17.76 1.59 -9.32
C GLY A 107 -18.94 0.64 -9.49
N LEU A 108 -20.09 1.01 -8.94
CA LEU A 108 -21.34 0.24 -9.02
C LEU A 108 -22.30 0.87 -10.02
N ARG A 109 -22.79 0.07 -10.98
CA ARG A 109 -23.84 0.45 -11.93
C ARG A 109 -25.14 -0.26 -11.57
N ALA A 110 -26.23 0.49 -11.42
CA ALA A 110 -27.55 -0.09 -11.14
C ALA A 110 -28.01 -1.03 -12.28
N THR A 111 -28.67 -2.13 -11.92
CA THR A 111 -29.27 -3.10 -12.86
C THR A 111 -30.78 -2.93 -13.03
N ARG A 112 -31.37 -2.04 -12.22
CA ARG A 112 -32.77 -1.65 -12.21
C ARG A 112 -32.88 -0.21 -11.73
N ASP A 113 -34.06 0.37 -11.84
CA ASP A 113 -34.35 1.66 -11.22
C ASP A 113 -34.28 1.55 -9.69
N ILE A 114 -33.58 2.50 -9.07
CA ILE A 114 -33.43 2.64 -7.62
C ILE A 114 -33.96 4.01 -7.25
N LYS A 115 -34.95 4.07 -6.35
CA LYS A 115 -35.54 5.35 -5.93
C LYS A 115 -34.63 6.05 -4.92
N ALA A 116 -34.75 7.38 -4.85
CA ALA A 116 -34.17 8.12 -3.74
C ALA A 116 -34.70 7.55 -2.41
N GLU A 117 -33.83 7.47 -1.40
CA GLU A 117 -34.11 6.92 -0.06
C GLU A 117 -34.37 5.40 -0.01
N GLU A 118 -34.25 4.68 -1.13
CA GLU A 118 -34.36 3.23 -1.15
C GLU A 118 -33.12 2.57 -0.53
N LEU A 119 -33.32 1.70 0.47
CA LEU A 119 -32.25 0.86 1.02
C LEU A 119 -31.90 -0.25 0.01
N PHE A 120 -30.96 0.03 -0.87
CA PHE A 120 -30.50 -0.92 -1.90
C PHE A 120 -29.17 -1.62 -1.54
N LEU A 121 -28.44 -1.12 -0.52
CA LEU A 121 -27.15 -1.64 -0.11
C LEU A 121 -27.00 -1.76 1.41
N TRP A 122 -26.62 -2.94 1.91
CA TRP A 122 -26.24 -3.18 3.31
C TRP A 122 -25.08 -4.19 3.39
N ILE A 123 -24.19 -3.98 4.37
CA ILE A 123 -23.02 -4.83 4.59
C ILE A 123 -22.98 -5.27 6.07
N PRO A 124 -23.10 -6.57 6.37
CA PRO A 124 -22.97 -7.10 7.72
C PRO A 124 -21.61 -6.81 8.36
N ARG A 125 -21.60 -6.48 9.66
CA ARG A 125 -20.38 -6.11 10.41
C ARG A 125 -19.24 -7.12 10.29
N LYS A 126 -19.55 -8.42 10.22
CA LYS A 126 -18.56 -9.51 10.11
C LYS A 126 -17.68 -9.43 8.85
N MET A 127 -18.12 -8.70 7.82
CA MET A 127 -17.34 -8.51 6.58
C MET A 127 -16.34 -7.36 6.69
N LEU A 128 -16.48 -6.47 7.66
CA LEU A 128 -15.63 -5.29 7.78
C LEU A 128 -14.27 -5.65 8.39
N MET A 129 -13.21 -5.09 7.83
CA MET A 129 -11.91 -5.00 8.51
C MET A 129 -11.94 -3.81 9.46
N THR A 130 -11.74 -4.06 10.75
CA THR A 130 -11.84 -3.06 11.82
C THR A 130 -10.61 -3.10 12.72
N VAL A 131 -10.44 -2.09 13.57
CA VAL A 131 -9.39 -2.14 14.60
C VAL A 131 -9.62 -3.33 15.55
N GLU A 132 -10.87 -3.66 15.84
CA GLU A 132 -11.22 -4.84 16.66
C GLU A 132 -10.83 -6.15 15.98
N SER A 133 -11.08 -6.31 14.67
CA SER A 133 -10.63 -7.51 13.94
C SER A 133 -9.10 -7.60 13.88
N ALA A 134 -8.41 -6.44 13.78
CA ALA A 134 -6.95 -6.39 13.82
C ALA A 134 -6.39 -6.86 15.17
N GLN A 135 -6.99 -6.43 16.29
CA GLN A 135 -6.60 -6.86 17.65
C GLN A 135 -6.77 -8.37 17.86
N ASN A 136 -7.76 -8.97 17.20
CA ASN A 136 -8.05 -10.41 17.27
C ASN A 136 -7.32 -11.23 16.18
N SER A 137 -6.44 -10.61 15.39
CA SER A 137 -5.66 -11.26 14.33
C SER A 137 -4.23 -11.57 14.77
N GLU A 138 -3.39 -12.07 13.85
CA GLU A 138 -1.94 -12.23 14.08
C GLU A 138 -1.24 -10.92 14.48
N LEU A 139 -1.83 -9.76 14.20
CA LEU A 139 -1.31 -8.45 14.60
C LEU A 139 -1.54 -8.17 16.10
N GLY A 140 -2.45 -8.88 16.78
CA GLY A 140 -2.86 -8.66 18.16
C GLY A 140 -1.71 -8.57 19.18
N PRO A 141 -0.74 -9.51 19.18
CA PRO A 141 0.42 -9.43 20.07
C PRO A 141 1.24 -8.16 19.86
N LEU A 142 1.47 -7.75 18.61
CA LEU A 142 2.22 -6.52 18.30
C LEU A 142 1.43 -5.28 18.70
N TYR A 143 0.11 -5.27 18.45
CA TYR A 143 -0.79 -4.20 18.84
C TYR A 143 -0.76 -3.93 20.37
N SER A 144 -0.72 -4.97 21.19
CA SER A 144 -0.70 -4.80 22.65
C SER A 144 0.62 -4.20 23.19
N GLN A 145 1.71 -4.27 22.41
CA GLN A 145 3.04 -3.81 22.82
C GLN A 145 3.42 -2.45 22.23
N ASP A 146 2.83 -2.06 21.10
CA ASP A 146 3.19 -0.85 20.38
C ASP A 146 2.22 0.31 20.59
N ARG A 147 2.73 1.45 21.07
CA ARG A 147 1.92 2.65 21.36
C ARG A 147 1.38 3.33 20.10
N ILE A 148 2.07 3.22 18.96
CA ILE A 148 1.60 3.84 17.71
C ILE A 148 0.36 3.08 17.23
N LEU A 149 0.38 1.75 17.25
CA LEU A 149 -0.78 0.93 16.90
C LEU A 149 -2.00 1.23 17.79
N GLN A 150 -1.79 1.41 19.09
CA GLN A 150 -2.86 1.73 20.04
C GLN A 150 -3.44 3.14 19.84
N ALA A 151 -2.60 4.11 19.50
CA ALA A 151 -3.02 5.51 19.33
C ALA A 151 -3.57 5.79 17.91
N MET A 152 -3.15 5.01 16.91
CA MET A 152 -3.41 5.28 15.49
C MET A 152 -4.14 4.12 14.82
N GLY A 153 -5.48 4.11 14.94
CA GLY A 153 -6.33 3.06 14.35
C GLY A 153 -6.18 2.93 12.83
N ASN A 154 -5.88 4.02 12.12
CA ASN A 154 -5.60 4.02 10.68
C ASN A 154 -4.32 3.24 10.32
N VAL A 155 -3.25 3.37 11.11
CA VAL A 155 -2.00 2.61 10.94
C VAL A 155 -2.24 1.13 11.26
N THR A 156 -3.01 0.86 12.31
CA THR A 156 -3.42 -0.51 12.66
C THR A 156 -4.21 -1.18 11.54
N LEU A 157 -5.16 -0.48 10.91
CA LEU A 157 -5.91 -0.98 9.76
C LEU A 157 -4.99 -1.24 8.55
N ALA A 158 -4.05 -0.35 8.27
CA ALA A 158 -3.10 -0.55 7.17
C ALA A 158 -2.24 -1.80 7.37
N LEU A 159 -1.74 -2.04 8.58
CA LEU A 159 -0.97 -3.24 8.90
C LEU A 159 -1.83 -4.50 8.93
N HIS A 160 -3.06 -4.43 9.46
CA HIS A 160 -4.01 -5.54 9.40
C HIS A 160 -4.28 -5.94 7.95
N LEU A 161 -4.52 -4.99 7.06
CA LEU A 161 -4.69 -5.24 5.63
C LEU A 161 -3.47 -5.94 5.02
N LEU A 162 -2.24 -5.55 5.38
CA LEU A 162 -1.02 -6.20 4.90
C LEU A 162 -0.85 -7.62 5.44
N CYS A 163 -1.16 -7.86 6.72
CA CYS A 163 -1.14 -9.19 7.33
C CYS A 163 -2.16 -10.13 6.65
N GLU A 164 -3.41 -9.69 6.51
CA GLU A 164 -4.46 -10.48 5.85
C GLU A 164 -4.15 -10.71 4.36
N ARG A 165 -3.54 -9.73 3.69
CA ARG A 165 -3.06 -9.90 2.30
C ARG A 165 -1.97 -10.97 2.19
N ALA A 166 -1.12 -11.08 3.21
CA ALA A 166 -0.05 -12.08 3.25
C ALA A 166 -0.52 -13.47 3.68
N ASN A 167 -1.73 -13.60 4.22
CA ASN A 167 -2.32 -14.86 4.68
C ASN A 167 -3.21 -15.49 3.59
N PRO A 168 -2.81 -16.61 2.96
CA PRO A 168 -3.61 -17.29 1.94
C PRO A 168 -4.93 -17.90 2.45
N ALA A 169 -5.09 -18.02 3.78
CA ALA A 169 -6.30 -18.53 4.42
C ALA A 169 -7.21 -17.41 4.95
N SER A 170 -6.91 -16.14 4.67
CA SER A 170 -7.71 -15.02 5.16
C SER A 170 -9.12 -15.02 4.56
N SER A 171 -10.12 -14.85 5.43
CA SER A 171 -11.53 -14.73 5.03
C SER A 171 -11.83 -13.47 4.22
N TRP A 172 -10.96 -12.45 4.31
CA TRP A 172 -11.08 -11.19 3.58
C TRP A 172 -10.40 -11.21 2.21
N LEU A 173 -9.82 -12.34 1.77
CA LEU A 173 -9.16 -12.42 0.45
C LEU A 173 -10.04 -11.98 -0.73
N PRO A 174 -11.35 -12.31 -0.82
CA PRO A 174 -12.20 -11.82 -1.89
C PRO A 174 -12.23 -10.28 -1.97
N TYR A 175 -12.29 -9.62 -0.80
CA TYR A 175 -12.17 -8.17 -0.70
C TYR A 175 -10.78 -7.67 -1.07
N ILE A 176 -9.72 -8.24 -0.51
CA ILE A 176 -8.34 -7.77 -0.69
C ILE A 176 -7.85 -7.93 -2.13
N ARG A 177 -8.27 -8.99 -2.83
CA ARG A 177 -7.97 -9.22 -4.25
C ARG A 177 -8.67 -8.23 -5.17
N SER A 178 -9.84 -7.73 -4.76
CA SER A 178 -10.61 -6.73 -5.49
C SER A 178 -10.14 -5.28 -5.30
N LEU A 179 -9.12 -5.04 -4.47
CA LEU A 179 -8.59 -3.69 -4.24
C LEU A 179 -7.72 -3.19 -5.41
N PRO A 180 -7.66 -1.86 -5.64
CA PRO A 180 -6.68 -1.27 -6.55
C PRO A 180 -5.24 -1.63 -6.15
N GLN A 181 -4.37 -1.80 -7.14
CA GLN A 181 -2.93 -2.00 -6.89
C GLN A 181 -2.18 -0.67 -6.71
N GLU A 182 -2.70 0.40 -7.30
CA GLU A 182 -2.16 1.76 -7.27
C GLU A 182 -3.28 2.77 -7.00
N TYR A 183 -2.89 3.95 -6.51
CA TYR A 183 -3.80 5.03 -6.13
C TYR A 183 -3.19 6.38 -6.54
N ASP A 184 -4.03 7.38 -6.79
CA ASP A 184 -3.58 8.73 -7.19
C ASP A 184 -3.39 9.68 -5.99
N THR A 185 -2.98 9.14 -4.84
CA THR A 185 -2.64 9.97 -3.68
C THR A 185 -1.28 10.66 -3.90
N PRO A 186 -1.00 11.82 -3.25
CA PRO A 186 0.28 12.53 -3.41
C PRO A 186 1.54 11.71 -3.08
N LEU A 187 1.39 10.58 -2.37
CA LEU A 187 2.46 9.62 -2.13
C LEU A 187 2.99 8.97 -3.43
N TYR A 188 2.16 8.88 -4.46
CA TYR A 188 2.49 8.28 -5.76
C TYR A 188 2.96 9.30 -6.80
N TYR A 189 2.76 10.59 -6.53
CA TYR A 189 3.13 11.66 -7.46
C TYR A 189 4.65 11.67 -7.69
N GLN A 190 5.05 12.02 -8.91
CA GLN A 190 6.41 12.37 -9.28
C GLN A 190 6.83 13.69 -8.62
N GLN A 191 8.14 13.92 -8.58
CA GLN A 191 8.67 15.10 -7.89
C GLN A 191 8.20 16.41 -8.55
N ASP A 192 8.17 16.44 -9.88
CA ASP A 192 7.71 17.55 -10.71
C ASP A 192 6.21 17.81 -10.53
N GLU A 193 5.39 16.76 -10.37
CA GLU A 193 3.97 16.91 -10.06
C GLU A 193 3.74 17.60 -8.70
N VAL A 194 4.49 17.19 -7.66
CA VAL A 194 4.42 17.87 -6.35
C VAL A 194 4.99 19.29 -6.42
N GLN A 195 5.99 19.53 -7.28
CA GLN A 195 6.58 20.86 -7.47
C GLN A 195 5.55 21.88 -7.96
N LEU A 196 4.53 21.46 -8.72
CA LEU A 196 3.43 22.32 -9.16
C LEU A 196 2.59 22.87 -8.00
N LEU A 197 2.64 22.23 -6.83
CA LEU A 197 1.92 22.66 -5.63
C LEU A 197 2.70 23.70 -4.82
N LEU A 198 3.96 23.98 -5.14
CA LEU A 198 4.75 24.99 -4.42
C LEU A 198 4.06 26.36 -4.50
N GLY A 199 3.99 27.04 -3.34
CA GLY A 199 3.27 28.31 -3.20
C GLY A 199 1.78 28.17 -2.87
N THR A 200 1.22 26.96 -2.92
CA THR A 200 -0.13 26.68 -2.42
C THR A 200 -0.13 26.37 -0.93
N GLN A 201 -1.30 26.42 -0.28
CA GLN A 201 -1.44 25.98 1.12
C GLN A 201 -1.38 24.45 1.26
N ALA A 202 -1.86 23.72 0.23
CA ALA A 202 -1.96 22.26 0.26
C ALA A 202 -0.60 21.55 0.26
N VAL A 203 0.46 22.20 -0.22
CA VAL A 203 1.79 21.57 -0.28
C VAL A 203 2.26 21.11 1.09
N GLN A 204 1.95 21.86 2.16
CA GLN A 204 2.36 21.51 3.51
C GLN A 204 1.81 20.15 3.96
N ASP A 205 0.56 19.88 3.62
CA ASP A 205 -0.09 18.60 3.93
C ASP A 205 0.54 17.46 3.13
N VAL A 206 0.91 17.70 1.86
CA VAL A 206 1.60 16.72 1.01
C VAL A 206 2.98 16.39 1.57
N LEU A 207 3.78 17.41 1.94
CA LEU A 207 5.12 17.19 2.50
C LEU A 207 5.04 16.45 3.84
N SER A 208 4.09 16.85 4.70
CA SER A 208 3.82 16.19 5.99
C SER A 208 3.38 14.75 5.82
N GLN A 209 2.45 14.47 4.90
CA GLN A 209 1.99 13.11 4.59
C GLN A 209 3.16 12.23 4.16
N TYR A 210 3.99 12.70 3.22
CA TYR A 210 5.14 11.94 2.73
C TYR A 210 6.15 11.63 3.86
N LYS A 211 6.49 12.62 4.68
CA LYS A 211 7.38 12.46 5.84
C LYS A 211 6.81 11.49 6.87
N ASN A 212 5.52 11.60 7.19
CA ASN A 212 4.86 10.75 8.18
C ASN A 212 4.80 9.28 7.72
N THR A 213 4.43 9.03 6.47
CA THR A 213 4.40 7.68 5.90
C THR A 213 5.79 7.06 5.86
N ALA A 214 6.81 7.82 5.43
CA ALA A 214 8.20 7.35 5.42
C ALA A 214 8.72 7.02 6.84
N ARG A 215 8.39 7.86 7.83
CA ARG A 215 8.73 7.62 9.24
C ARG A 215 8.07 6.35 9.77
N GLN A 216 6.76 6.19 9.57
CA GLN A 216 5.99 5.04 10.01
C GLN A 216 6.53 3.75 9.38
N TYR A 217 6.78 3.76 8.07
CA TYR A 217 7.37 2.64 7.37
C TYR A 217 8.71 2.22 7.99
N ALA A 218 9.63 3.18 8.20
CA ALA A 218 10.94 2.89 8.75
C ALA A 218 10.88 2.40 10.21
N TYR A 219 9.97 2.96 11.01
CA TYR A 219 9.71 2.53 12.38
C TYR A 219 9.23 1.08 12.45
N PHE A 220 8.15 0.75 11.72
CA PHE A 220 7.58 -0.60 11.74
C PHE A 220 8.49 -1.64 11.08
N TYR A 221 9.27 -1.25 10.07
CA TYR A 221 10.28 -2.13 9.49
C TYR A 221 11.29 -2.57 10.56
N LYS A 222 11.82 -1.64 11.36
CA LYS A 222 12.72 -1.98 12.48
C LYS A 222 12.04 -2.85 13.52
N LEU A 223 10.83 -2.47 13.93
CA LEU A 223 10.07 -3.17 14.96
C LEU A 223 9.89 -4.65 14.59
N VAL A 224 9.41 -4.94 13.38
CA VAL A 224 9.18 -6.30 12.89
C VAL A 224 10.49 -7.12 12.79
N GLN A 225 11.61 -6.50 12.40
CA GLN A 225 12.89 -7.20 12.31
C GLN A 225 13.48 -7.55 13.70
N VAL A 226 13.31 -6.66 14.68
CA VAL A 226 13.74 -6.91 16.06
C VAL A 226 12.91 -8.02 16.68
N SER A 227 11.58 -7.97 16.54
CA SER A 227 10.67 -8.99 17.06
C SER A 227 10.96 -10.39 16.51
N ARG A 228 11.37 -10.51 15.24
CA ARG A 228 11.82 -11.79 14.65
C ARG A 228 13.09 -12.34 15.30
N THR A 229 13.98 -11.47 15.77
CA THR A 229 15.26 -11.88 16.36
C THR A 229 15.07 -12.37 17.80
N THR A 230 14.16 -11.75 18.56
CA THR A 230 13.82 -12.15 19.93
C THR A 230 13.02 -13.46 20.04
N CYS A 231 12.36 -13.91 18.98
CA CYS A 231 11.60 -15.17 18.98
C CYS A 231 12.45 -16.41 18.64
N LEU A 232 13.75 -16.22 18.34
CA LEU A 232 14.73 -17.27 18.01
C LEU A 232 15.66 -17.63 19.19
N HIS A 233 15.35 -17.16 20.39
CA HIS A 233 16.00 -17.51 21.66
C HIS A 233 14.96 -17.94 22.68
#